data_AF-A0A0G0N9X2-F1
#
_entry.id   AF-A0A0G0N9X2-F1
#
_cell.length_a   1.000
_cell.length_b   1.000
_cell.length_c   1.000
_cell.angle_alpha   90.00
_cell.angle_beta   90.00
_cell.angle_gamma   90.00
#
_symmetry.space_group_name_H-M   'P 1'
#
loop_
_entity.id
_entity.type
_entity.pdbx_description
1 polymer ?
#
loop_
_entity_poly.entity_id
_entity_poly.type
_entity_poly.pdbx_seq_one_letter_code
_entity_poly.pdbx_strand_id
1 'polypeptide(L)'
;MTKTILKILFIIALGIFQLTLFNKIMFFDTIPNIIIILAVAFVLFGRSQEGFLIAAIGGLMLDISSTMKFGIYTILFLIEIIFINFYLLKILPTPKIIIAFFIFTSAVLFNDLGIHLFLKMLPSWQVVISAFISGVWGCLIYIFLQNVIKPKEEIKIA
;
A
#
# COMPACT_ATOMS: atom_id res chain seq x y z
N MET A 1 -25.64 0.72 -0.35
CA MET A 1 -25.20 0.95 1.05
C MET A 1 -24.46 -0.27 1.63
N THR A 2 -25.07 -1.47 1.61
CA THR A 2 -24.52 -2.70 2.24
C THR A 2 -23.12 -3.10 1.76
N LYS A 3 -22.83 -2.97 0.45
CA LYS A 3 -21.52 -3.34 -0.12
C LYS A 3 -20.38 -2.42 0.34
N THR A 4 -20.64 -1.13 0.56
CA THR A 4 -19.62 -0.18 1.01
C THR A 4 -19.28 -0.40 2.47
N ILE A 5 -20.29 -0.62 3.32
CA ILE A 5 -20.09 -0.95 4.73
C ILE A 5 -19.26 -2.23 4.87
N LEU A 6 -19.57 -3.27 4.09
CA LEU A 6 -18.80 -4.51 4.10
C LEU A 6 -17.33 -4.30 3.71
N LYS A 7 -17.04 -3.45 2.70
CA LYS A 7 -15.67 -3.09 2.34
C LYS A 7 -14.95 -2.38 3.47
N ILE A 8 -15.60 -1.42 4.12
CA ILE A 8 -15.03 -0.69 5.26
C ILE A 8 -14.71 -1.67 6.40
N LEU A 9 -15.65 -2.55 6.75
CA LEU A 9 -15.43 -3.58 7.77
C LEU A 9 -14.29 -4.52 7.41
N PHE A 10 -14.15 -4.90 6.14
CA PHE A 10 -13.04 -5.72 5.66
C PHE A 10 -11.69 -4.99 5.79
N ILE A 11 -11.62 -3.70 5.44
CA ILE A 11 -10.40 -2.89 5.60
C ILE A 11 -10.05 -2.74 7.07
N ILE A 12 -11.05 -2.55 7.95
CA ILE A 12 -10.84 -2.52 9.39
C ILE A 12 -10.30 -3.87 9.90
N ALA A 13 -10.89 -4.98 9.45
CA ALA A 13 -10.39 -6.31 9.80
C ALA A 13 -8.94 -6.52 9.32
N LEU A 14 -8.60 -6.06 8.12
CA LEU A 14 -7.23 -6.10 7.59
C LEU A 14 -6.26 -5.28 8.44
N GLY A 15 -6.64 -4.07 8.86
CA GLY A 15 -5.81 -3.27 9.74
C GLY A 15 -5.60 -3.92 11.10
N ILE A 16 -6.64 -4.53 11.69
CA ILE A 16 -6.51 -5.31 12.93
C ILE A 16 -5.55 -6.49 12.71
N PHE A 17 -5.69 -7.20 11.59
CA PHE A 17 -4.83 -8.33 11.24
C PHE A 17 -3.36 -7.91 11.10
N GLN A 18 -3.10 -6.77 10.44
CA GLN A 18 -1.77 -6.17 10.31
C GLN A 18 -1.15 -5.90 11.69
N LEU A 19 -1.91 -5.25 12.57
CA LEU A 19 -1.43 -4.83 13.89
C LEU A 19 -1.23 -6.00 14.86
N THR A 20 -1.96 -7.11 14.69
CA THR A 20 -1.97 -8.22 15.65
C THR A 20 -1.11 -9.41 15.20
N LEU A 21 -1.34 -9.90 13.98
CA LEU A 21 -0.76 -11.16 13.49
C LEU A 21 0.49 -10.92 12.67
N PHE A 22 0.49 -9.93 11.79
CA PHE A 22 1.69 -9.63 10.99
C PHE A 22 2.82 -9.05 11.82
N ASN A 23 2.53 -8.37 12.93
CA ASN A 23 3.56 -7.96 13.87
C ASN A 23 4.34 -9.15 14.49
N LYS A 24 3.80 -10.37 14.40
CA LYS A 24 4.51 -11.61 14.82
C LYS A 24 5.25 -12.30 13.68
N ILE A 25 4.97 -11.95 12.43
CA ILE A 25 5.58 -12.53 11.24
C ILE A 25 6.61 -11.53 10.72
N MET A 26 7.79 -11.54 11.35
CA MET A 26 8.92 -10.73 10.91
C MET A 26 9.73 -11.50 9.86
N PHE A 27 10.00 -10.86 8.73
CA PHE A 27 10.97 -11.34 7.74
C PHE A 27 12.19 -10.45 7.78
N PHE A 28 13.35 -10.99 8.15
CA PHE A 28 14.59 -10.21 8.30
C PHE A 28 14.39 -8.94 9.16
N ASP A 29 13.71 -9.08 10.30
CA ASP A 29 13.36 -7.98 11.22
C ASP A 29 12.47 -6.88 10.61
N THR A 30 11.79 -7.17 9.50
CA THR A 30 10.85 -6.25 8.84
C THR A 30 9.46 -6.86 8.75
N ILE A 31 8.43 -6.02 8.94
CA ILE A 31 7.02 -6.41 8.82
C ILE A 31 6.48 -5.74 7.56
N PRO A 32 6.08 -6.51 6.52
CA PRO A 32 5.52 -5.96 5.32
C PRO A 32 4.28 -5.12 5.64
N ASN A 33 4.21 -3.90 5.09
CA ASN A 33 3.05 -3.04 5.28
C ASN A 33 1.94 -3.42 4.30
N ILE A 34 1.08 -4.35 4.70
CA ILE A 34 0.06 -4.92 3.81
C ILE A 34 -0.99 -3.89 3.40
N ILE A 35 -1.19 -2.86 4.21
CA ILE A 35 -2.17 -1.81 3.91
C ILE A 35 -1.74 -1.04 2.66
N ILE A 36 -0.50 -0.53 2.62
CA ILE A 36 0.00 0.18 1.44
C ILE A 36 0.16 -0.75 0.25
N ILE A 37 0.62 -2.00 0.47
CA ILE A 37 0.72 -3.00 -0.60
C ILE A 37 -0.65 -3.26 -1.24
N LEU A 38 -1.71 -3.46 -0.44
CA LEU A 38 -3.05 -3.65 -0.98
C LEU A 38 -3.56 -2.39 -1.66
N ALA A 39 -3.37 -1.21 -1.06
CA ALA A 39 -3.81 0.05 -1.65
C ALA A 39 -3.21 0.26 -3.05
N VAL A 40 -1.89 0.06 -3.17
CA VAL A 40 -1.17 0.13 -4.45
C VAL A 40 -1.67 -0.95 -5.40
N ALA A 41 -1.83 -2.20 -4.95
CA ALA A 41 -2.28 -3.29 -5.82
C ALA A 41 -3.67 -3.03 -6.42
N PHE A 42 -4.61 -2.50 -5.63
CA PHE A 42 -5.93 -2.12 -6.14
C PHE A 42 -5.85 -0.98 -7.16
N VAL A 43 -4.98 0.01 -6.94
CA VAL A 43 -4.78 1.11 -7.91
C VAL A 43 -4.18 0.60 -9.21
N LEU A 44 -3.14 -0.26 -9.16
CA LEU A 44 -2.55 -0.89 -10.34
C LEU A 44 -3.53 -1.82 -11.09
N PHE A 45 -4.62 -2.21 -10.45
CA PHE A 45 -5.67 -3.03 -11.04
C PHE A 45 -6.87 -2.23 -11.59
N GLY A 46 -6.74 -0.90 -11.71
CA GLY A 46 -7.81 -0.03 -12.18
C GLY A 46 -8.97 0.11 -11.17
N ARG A 47 -8.67 -0.08 -9.89
CA ARG A 47 -9.64 0.03 -8.78
C ARG A 47 -9.21 1.13 -7.82
N SER A 48 -8.97 2.30 -8.39
CA SER A 48 -8.44 3.48 -7.72
C SER A 48 -9.26 3.87 -6.48
N GLN A 49 -10.59 3.88 -6.59
CA GLN A 49 -11.49 4.18 -5.47
C GLN A 49 -11.30 3.23 -4.28
N GLU A 50 -11.09 1.93 -4.53
CA GLU A 50 -10.78 0.98 -3.47
C GLU A 50 -9.39 1.20 -2.88
N GLY A 51 -8.38 1.48 -3.71
CA GLY A 51 -7.04 1.80 -3.22
C GLY A 51 -7.01 3.05 -2.34
N PHE A 52 -7.72 4.10 -2.74
CA PHE A 52 -7.90 5.31 -1.92
C PHE A 52 -8.58 5.02 -0.58
N LEU A 53 -9.64 4.20 -0.59
CA LEU A 53 -10.34 3.84 0.63
C LEU A 53 -9.45 3.03 1.59
N ILE A 54 -8.65 2.10 1.06
CA ILE A 54 -7.69 1.31 1.84
C ILE A 54 -6.60 2.22 2.41
N ALA A 55 -6.03 3.11 1.59
CA ALA A 55 -5.02 4.08 2.04
C ALA A 55 -5.54 5.00 3.14
N ALA A 56 -6.77 5.52 2.99
CA ALA A 56 -7.37 6.41 3.98
C ALA A 56 -7.66 5.67 5.29
N ILE A 57 -8.48 4.61 5.26
CA ILE A 57 -8.91 3.92 6.48
C ILE A 57 -7.75 3.17 7.12
N GLY A 58 -6.97 2.45 6.32
CA GLY A 58 -5.82 1.72 6.82
C GLY A 58 -4.72 2.63 7.34
N GLY A 59 -4.48 3.78 6.69
CA GLY A 59 -3.59 4.82 7.22
C GLY A 59 -4.05 5.33 8.58
N LEU A 60 -5.35 5.63 8.73
CA LEU A 60 -5.92 6.09 10.00
C LEU A 60 -5.77 5.04 11.10
N MET A 61 -5.90 3.76 10.77
CA MET A 61 -5.68 2.69 11.73
C MET A 61 -4.23 2.61 12.20
N LEU A 62 -3.27 2.76 11.27
CA LEU A 62 -1.85 2.83 11.65
C LEU A 62 -1.58 4.06 12.51
N ASP A 63 -2.17 5.21 12.15
CA ASP A 63 -2.06 6.45 12.93
C ASP A 63 -2.54 6.26 14.38
N ILE A 64 -3.69 5.61 14.59
CA ILE A 64 -4.24 5.31 15.93
C ILE A 64 -3.31 4.39 16.74
N SER A 65 -2.67 3.43 16.08
CA SER A 65 -1.80 2.45 16.74
C SER A 65 -0.38 2.95 16.99
N SER A 66 0.02 4.02 16.31
CA SER A 66 1.39 4.52 16.33
C SER A 66 1.61 5.55 17.43
N THR A 67 2.86 5.71 17.86
CA THR A 67 3.27 6.81 18.75
C THR A 67 3.49 8.13 18.01
N MET A 68 3.24 8.17 16.70
CA MET A 68 3.46 9.36 15.87
C MET A 68 2.27 10.33 15.93
N LYS A 69 2.44 11.54 15.38
CA LYS A 69 1.30 12.47 15.27
C LYS A 69 0.23 11.85 14.37
N PHE A 70 -1.01 11.94 14.80
CA PHE A 70 -2.16 11.45 14.06
C PHE A 70 -2.22 12.05 12.65
N GLY A 71 -2.40 11.19 11.64
CA GLY A 71 -2.57 11.56 10.24
C GLY A 71 -1.33 11.38 9.35
N ILE A 72 -0.16 11.05 9.90
CA ILE A 72 1.08 10.93 9.11
C ILE A 72 1.01 9.75 8.14
N TYR A 73 0.63 8.56 8.62
CA TYR A 73 0.50 7.39 7.75
C TYR A 73 -0.56 7.63 6.68
N THR A 74 -1.71 8.18 7.09
CA THR A 74 -2.81 8.52 6.17
C THR A 74 -2.34 9.46 5.06
N ILE A 75 -1.64 10.54 5.42
CA ILE A 75 -1.15 11.52 4.44
C ILE A 75 -0.13 10.89 3.50
N LEU A 76 0.86 10.16 4.03
CA LEU A 76 1.89 9.52 3.20
C LEU A 76 1.26 8.53 2.20
N PHE A 77 0.36 7.66 2.66
CA PHE A 77 -0.32 6.71 1.79
C PHE A 77 -1.16 7.42 0.73
N LEU A 78 -1.92 8.45 1.09
CA LEU A 78 -2.75 9.17 0.13
C LEU A 78 -1.90 9.87 -0.93
N ILE A 79 -0.81 10.56 -0.55
CA ILE A 79 0.10 11.20 -1.50
C ILE A 79 0.62 10.19 -2.52
N GLU A 80 1.02 9.02 -2.03
CA GLU A 80 1.58 7.97 -2.86
C GLU A 80 0.56 7.38 -3.83
N ILE A 81 -0.66 7.08 -3.36
CA ILE A 81 -1.74 6.59 -4.21
C ILE A 81 -2.15 7.65 -5.24
N ILE A 82 -2.19 8.94 -4.88
CA ILE A 82 -2.42 10.04 -5.83
C ILE A 82 -1.34 10.03 -6.90
N PHE A 83 -0.07 9.94 -6.51
CA PHE A 83 1.05 9.94 -7.44
C PHE A 83 0.98 8.77 -8.42
N ILE A 84 0.75 7.56 -7.92
CA ILE A 84 0.65 6.35 -8.75
C ILE A 84 -0.55 6.46 -9.70
N ASN A 85 -1.73 6.82 -9.19
CA ASN A 85 -2.96 6.83 -9.97
C ASN A 85 -2.96 7.93 -11.06
N PHE A 86 -2.55 9.15 -10.73
CA PHE A 86 -2.69 10.30 -11.62
C PHE A 86 -1.48 10.59 -12.50
N TYR A 87 -0.29 10.13 -12.11
CA TYR A 87 0.94 10.37 -12.86
C TYR A 87 1.50 9.09 -13.44
N LEU A 88 1.77 8.09 -12.59
CA LEU A 88 2.48 6.90 -13.02
C LEU A 88 1.66 6.05 -14.01
N LEU A 89 0.39 5.78 -13.70
CA LEU A 89 -0.48 4.97 -14.55
C LEU A 89 -0.89 5.67 -15.87
N LYS A 90 -0.69 6.99 -16.00
CA LYS A 90 -0.84 7.66 -17.30
C LYS A 90 0.29 7.34 -18.26
N ILE A 91 1.49 7.09 -17.73
CA ILE A 91 2.68 6.76 -18.50
C ILE A 91 2.76 5.23 -18.71
N LEU A 92 2.35 4.47 -17.69
CA LEU A 92 2.46 3.01 -17.63
C LEU A 92 1.09 2.39 -17.28
N PRO A 93 0.12 2.38 -18.21
CA PRO A 93 -1.24 1.95 -17.92
C PRO A 93 -1.33 0.48 -17.50
N THR A 94 -0.58 -0.42 -18.14
CA THR A 94 -0.59 -1.86 -17.79
C THR A 94 0.80 -2.31 -17.33
N PRO A 95 1.17 -2.05 -16.06
CA PRO A 95 2.51 -2.34 -15.58
C PRO A 95 2.76 -3.86 -15.62
N LYS A 96 3.80 -4.26 -16.38
CA LYS A 96 4.35 -5.62 -16.31
C LYS A 96 4.80 -5.92 -14.88
N ILE A 97 4.90 -7.20 -14.53
CA ILE A 97 5.26 -7.61 -13.15
C ILE A 97 6.56 -6.97 -12.63
N ILE A 98 7.56 -6.79 -13.50
CA ILE A 98 8.82 -6.11 -13.16
C ILE A 98 8.59 -4.65 -12.81
N ILE A 99 7.71 -3.96 -13.54
CA ILE A 99 7.35 -2.56 -13.25
C ILE A 99 6.56 -2.51 -11.94
N ALA A 100 5.58 -3.41 -11.75
CA ALA A 100 4.83 -3.50 -10.50
C ALA A 100 5.75 -3.70 -9.29
N PHE A 101 6.78 -4.55 -9.42
CA PHE A 101 7.80 -4.74 -8.38
C PHE A 101 8.47 -3.42 -7.99
N PHE A 102 8.92 -2.63 -8.98
CA PHE A 102 9.54 -1.34 -8.71
C PHE A 102 8.56 -0.34 -8.10
N ILE A 103 7.28 -0.36 -8.50
CA ILE A 103 6.24 0.49 -7.90
C ILE A 103 6.07 0.14 -6.43
N PHE A 104 5.85 -1.14 -6.09
CA PHE A 104 5.70 -1.58 -4.70
C PHE A 104 6.94 -1.32 -3.84
N THR A 105 8.13 -1.50 -4.42
CA THR A 105 9.39 -1.21 -3.72
C THR A 105 9.51 0.29 -3.46
N SER A 106 9.26 1.13 -4.46
CA SER A 106 9.35 2.59 -4.35
C SER A 106 8.29 3.15 -3.40
N ALA A 107 7.09 2.56 -3.42
CA ALA A 107 5.98 2.83 -2.52
C ALA A 107 6.39 2.71 -1.05
N VAL A 108 6.81 1.52 -0.65
CA VAL A 108 7.22 1.28 0.74
C VAL A 108 8.48 2.06 1.10
N LEU A 109 9.43 2.18 0.18
CA LEU A 109 10.63 2.99 0.41
C LEU A 109 10.27 4.46 0.69
N PHE A 110 9.36 5.04 -0.09
CA PHE A 110 8.89 6.41 0.11
C PHE A 110 8.20 6.56 1.48
N ASN A 111 7.35 5.60 1.85
CA ASN A 111 6.68 5.62 3.14
C ASN A 111 7.67 5.57 4.32
N ASP A 112 8.56 4.58 4.30
CA ASP A 112 9.54 4.37 5.38
C ASP A 112 10.50 5.56 5.49
N LEU A 113 10.98 6.11 4.37
CA LEU A 113 11.81 7.32 4.37
C LEU A 113 11.04 8.55 4.87
N GLY A 114 9.77 8.69 4.50
CA GLY A 114 8.90 9.76 4.98
C GLY A 114 8.74 9.73 6.50
N ILE A 115 8.59 8.53 7.08
CA ILE A 115 8.53 8.31 8.52
C ILE A 115 9.86 8.68 9.19
N HIS A 116 10.99 8.20 8.66
CA HIS A 116 12.31 8.51 9.21
C HIS A 116 12.61 10.02 9.17
N LEU A 117 12.26 10.68 8.07
CA LEU A 117 12.39 12.13 7.93
C LEU A 117 11.55 12.85 8.97
N PHE A 118 10.30 12.43 9.16
CA PHE A 118 9.40 13.02 10.15
C PHE A 118 9.93 12.87 11.59
N LEU A 119 10.44 11.67 11.92
CA LEU A 119 11.04 11.36 13.21
C LEU A 119 12.44 11.95 13.41
N LYS A 120 13.02 12.58 12.38
CA LYS A 120 14.41 13.08 12.37
C LYS A 120 15.43 11.98 12.69
N MET A 121 15.15 10.76 12.24
CA MET A 121 16.02 9.59 12.40
C MET A 121 16.74 9.29 11.09
N LEU A 122 17.99 8.85 11.18
CA LEU A 122 18.71 8.37 10.00
C LEU A 122 18.13 7.01 9.57
N PRO A 123 17.78 6.84 8.29
CA PRO A 123 17.29 5.56 7.79
C PRO A 123 18.39 4.51 7.86
N SER A 124 18.04 3.33 8.37
CA SER A 124 18.93 2.17 8.36
C SER A 124 18.82 1.40 7.04
N TRP A 125 19.76 0.50 6.78
CA TRP A 125 19.70 -0.43 5.64
C TRP A 125 18.45 -1.31 5.65
N GLN A 126 17.79 -1.48 6.81
CA GLN A 126 16.55 -2.25 6.91
C GLN A 126 15.41 -1.61 6.13
N VAL A 127 15.42 -0.29 5.92
CA VAL A 127 14.41 0.40 5.09
C VAL A 127 14.47 -0.10 3.64
N VAL A 128 15.67 -0.29 3.11
CA VAL A 128 15.85 -0.82 1.75
C VAL A 128 15.40 -2.28 1.71
N ILE A 129 15.78 -3.09 2.70
CA ILE A 129 15.39 -4.50 2.77
C ILE A 129 13.87 -4.65 2.86
N SER A 130 13.21 -3.87 3.72
CA SER A 130 11.75 -3.79 3.89
C SER A 130 11.06 -3.48 2.57
N ALA A 131 11.58 -2.49 1.83
CA ALA A 131 11.03 -2.09 0.54
C ALA A 131 11.13 -3.22 -0.50
N PHE A 132 12.28 -3.91 -0.60
CA PHE A 132 12.45 -5.02 -1.53
C PHE A 132 11.54 -6.22 -1.18
N ILE A 133 11.46 -6.58 0.10
CA ILE A 133 10.57 -7.64 0.58
C ILE A 133 9.11 -7.30 0.26
N SER A 134 8.71 -6.05 0.49
CA SER A 134 7.38 -5.55 0.16
C SER A 134 7.12 -5.52 -1.35
N GLY A 135 8.15 -5.27 -2.16
CA GLY A 135 8.11 -5.42 -3.61
C GLY A 135 7.72 -6.83 -4.03
N VAL A 136 8.36 -7.84 -3.45
CA VAL A 136 8.05 -9.26 -3.72
C VAL A 136 6.63 -9.61 -3.28
N TRP A 137 6.26 -9.25 -2.04
CA TRP A 137 4.91 -9.51 -1.52
C TRP A 137 3.83 -8.78 -2.33
N GLY A 138 4.09 -7.55 -2.74
CA GLY A 138 3.20 -6.78 -3.59
C GLY A 138 2.99 -7.43 -4.95
N CYS A 139 4.05 -7.95 -5.58
CA CYS A 139 3.92 -8.74 -6.80
C CYS A 139 3.07 -10.00 -6.62
N LEU A 140 3.28 -10.75 -5.53
CA LEU A 140 2.49 -11.95 -5.23
C LEU A 140 1.01 -11.62 -5.06
N ILE A 141 0.71 -10.58 -4.28
CA ILE A 141 -0.66 -10.09 -4.06
C ILE A 141 -1.26 -9.58 -5.36
N TYR A 142 -0.50 -8.84 -6.16
CA TYR A 142 -0.96 -8.31 -7.44
C TYR A 142 -1.35 -9.44 -8.40
N ILE A 143 -0.48 -10.45 -8.60
CA ILE A 143 -0.78 -11.63 -9.43
C ILE A 143 -2.01 -12.37 -8.90
N PHE A 144 -2.10 -12.57 -7.58
CA PHE A 144 -3.25 -13.21 -6.97
C PHE A 144 -4.55 -12.45 -7.26
N LEU A 145 -4.54 -11.12 -7.11
CA LEU A 145 -5.70 -10.28 -7.41
C LEU A 145 -6.07 -10.30 -8.89
N GLN A 146 -5.10 -10.35 -9.80
CA GLN A 146 -5.36 -10.51 -11.24
C GLN A 146 -6.13 -11.80 -11.56
N ASN A 147 -5.86 -12.89 -10.82
CA ASN A 147 -6.52 -14.18 -11.03
C ASN A 147 -7.90 -14.28 -10.36
N VAL A 148 -8.14 -13.55 -9.27
CA VAL A 148 -9.37 -13.65 -8.48
C VAL A 148 -10.40 -12.58 -8.85
N ILE A 149 -9.95 -11.39 -9.24
CA ILE A 149 -10.80 -10.24 -9.45
C ILE A 149 -10.76 -9.87 -10.94
N LYS A 150 -11.92 -9.62 -11.56
CA LYS A 150 -11.95 -9.03 -12.91
C LYS A 150 -11.60 -7.53 -12.84
N PRO A 151 -10.72 -7.01 -13.72
CA PRO A 151 -10.43 -5.58 -13.77
C PRO A 151 -11.72 -4.82 -14.08
N LYS A 152 -11.98 -3.73 -13.34
CA LYS A 152 -13.25 -3.00 -13.40
C LYS A 152 -13.23 -1.81 -14.35
N GLU A 153 -12.05 -1.24 -14.59
CA GLU A 153 -11.86 -0.11 -15.47
C GLU A 153 -10.88 -0.55 -16.56
N GLU A 154 -11.33 -0.59 -17.82
CA GLU A 154 -10.39 -0.45 -18.93
C GLU A 154 -9.73 0.91 -18.73
N ILE A 155 -8.42 0.91 -18.49
CA ILE A 155 -7.64 2.13 -18.35
C ILE A 155 -7.79 2.87 -19.68
N LYS A 156 -8.65 3.89 -19.70
CA LYS A 156 -8.93 4.66 -20.90
C LYS A 156 -7.65 5.39 -21.29
N ILE A 157 -7.03 4.92 -22.36
CA ILE A 157 -5.97 5.62 -23.06
C ILE A 157 -6.63 6.88 -23.64
N ALA A 158 -6.28 8.04 -23.09
CA ALA A 158 -6.62 9.33 -23.69
C ALA A 158 -5.62 9.65 -24.81
#